data_AF-J2PDS2-F1
#
_entry.id   AF-J2PDS2-F1
#
_cell.length_a   1.000
_cell.length_b   1.000
_cell.length_c   1.000
_cell.angle_alpha   90.00
_cell.angle_beta   90.00
_cell.angle_gamma   90.00
#
_symmetry.space_group_name_H-M   'P 1'
#
loop_
_entity.id
_entity.type
_entity.pdbx_description
1 polymer ?
#
loop_
_entity_poly.entity_id
_entity_poly.type
_entity_poly.pdbx_seq_one_letter_code
_entity_poly.pdbx_strand_id
1 'polypeptide(L)'
;MRFARSIHSRLLIGGGLAICMALAIAGAGLVLLFQRHVEHREALSMEAKARELLPMLRIDAMGRPTAAGFPSDGRFWRAASGLYWQASTSSGAIRSKSLWDQRLAAPA
;
A
#
# COMPACT_ATOMS: atom_id res chain seq x y z
N MET A 1 35.98 1.90 38.41
CA MET A 1 35.30 2.93 37.58
C MET A 1 36.12 4.23 37.56
N ARG A 2 37.15 4.36 36.73
CA ARG A 2 37.99 5.59 36.62
C ARG A 2 38.32 5.98 35.17
N PHE A 3 37.51 5.52 34.20
CA PHE A 3 37.74 5.82 32.78
C PHE A 3 37.29 7.22 32.35
N ALA A 4 36.55 7.96 33.21
CA ALA A 4 35.97 9.26 32.89
C ALA A 4 36.95 10.46 32.90
N ARG A 5 38.26 10.25 33.13
CA ARG A 5 39.24 11.34 33.35
C ARG A 5 40.41 11.36 32.37
N SER A 6 40.22 10.80 31.17
CA SER A 6 41.18 10.91 30.06
C SER A 6 40.54 11.68 28.90
N ILE A 7 41.25 12.67 28.36
CA ILE A 7 40.82 13.52 27.23
C ILE A 7 40.38 12.65 26.04
N HIS A 8 41.06 11.52 25.84
CA HIS A 8 40.74 10.56 24.78
C HIS A 8 39.34 9.94 24.92
N SER A 9 38.92 9.64 26.15
CA SER A 9 37.60 9.06 26.42
C SER A 9 36.48 10.09 26.21
N ARG A 10 36.70 11.35 26.60
CA ARG A 10 35.74 12.45 26.31
C ARG A 10 35.58 12.67 24.80
N LEU A 11 36.66 12.58 24.03
CA LEU A 11 36.63 12.76 22.59
C LEU A 11 35.87 11.61 21.90
N LEU A 12 36.14 10.36 22.30
CA LEU A 12 35.44 9.19 21.76
C LEU A 12 33.95 9.17 22.10
N ILE A 13 33.59 9.51 23.34
CA ILE A 13 32.18 9.55 23.76
C ILE A 13 31.46 10.69 23.03
N GLY A 14 32.06 11.87 22.94
CA GLY A 14 31.46 13.01 22.23
C GLY A 14 31.27 12.73 20.73
N GLY A 15 32.31 12.21 20.06
CA GLY A 15 32.25 11.84 18.65
C GLY A 15 31.25 10.73 18.38
N GLY A 16 31.25 9.67 19.20
CA GLY A 16 30.29 8.57 19.10
C GLY A 16 28.85 9.06 19.28
N LEU A 17 28.60 9.92 20.26
CA LEU A 17 27.28 10.48 20.50
C LEU A 17 26.81 11.37 19.33
N ALA A 18 27.72 12.19 18.77
CA ALA A 18 27.42 13.01 17.60
C ALA A 18 27.07 12.16 16.38
N ILE A 19 27.81 11.07 16.13
CA ILE A 19 27.52 10.14 15.03
C ILE A 19 26.17 9.45 15.23
N CYS A 20 25.90 8.95 16.44
CA CYS A 20 24.60 8.34 16.74
C CYS A 20 23.45 9.33 16.54
N MET A 21 23.63 10.59 16.95
CA MET A 21 22.62 11.63 16.79
C MET A 21 22.40 12.00 15.32
N ALA A 22 23.47 12.11 14.53
CA ALA A 22 23.39 12.35 13.09
C ALA A 22 22.66 11.19 12.37
N LEU A 23 22.97 9.94 12.72
CA LEU A 23 22.30 8.76 12.18
C LEU A 23 20.82 8.72 12.54
N ALA A 24 20.46 9.07 13.78
CA ALA A 24 19.06 9.14 14.22
C ALA A 24 18.27 10.19 13.43
N ILE A 25 18.85 11.37 13.22
CA ILE A 25 18.23 12.45 12.43
C ILE A 25 18.07 12.02 10.97
N ALA A 26 19.10 11.44 10.37
CA ALA A 26 19.05 10.95 8.99
C ALA A 26 18.00 9.84 8.83
N GLY A 27 17.94 8.90 9.76
CA GLY A 27 16.95 7.83 9.79
C GLY A 27 15.52 8.36 9.95
N ALA A 28 15.30 9.28 10.89
CA ALA A 28 13.99 9.93 11.06
C ALA A 28 13.58 10.71 9.81
N GLY A 29 14.50 11.44 9.19
CA GLY A 29 14.27 12.14 7.94
C GLY A 29 13.86 11.19 6.81
N LEU A 30 14.56 10.05 6.69
CA LEU A 30 14.25 9.02 5.71
C LEU A 30 12.84 8.43 5.95
N VAL A 31 12.50 8.08 7.20
CA VAL A 31 11.17 7.57 7.57
C VAL A 31 10.08 8.58 7.23
N LEU A 32 10.26 9.86 7.59
CA LEU A 32 9.31 10.92 7.26
C LEU A 32 9.16 11.11 5.74
N LEU A 33 10.27 11.05 5.00
CA LEU A 33 10.25 11.16 3.54
C LEU A 33 9.50 9.98 2.91
N PHE A 34 9.74 8.76 3.43
CA PHE A 34 9.06 7.54 3.00
C PHE A 34 7.58 7.60 3.33
N GLN A 35 7.18 8.00 4.55
CA GLN A 35 5.77 8.16 4.90
C GLN A 35 5.08 9.16 3.98
N ARG A 36 5.68 10.34 3.75
CA ARG A 36 5.12 11.32 2.81
C ARG A 36 5.07 10.85 1.36
N HIS A 37 6.03 10.03 0.90
CA HIS A 37 6.05 9.54 -0.49
C HIS A 37 5.14 8.33 -0.71
N VAL A 38 5.03 7.42 0.27
CA VAL A 38 4.27 6.17 0.12
C VAL A 38 2.77 6.42 0.26
N GLU A 39 2.36 7.31 1.18
CA GLU A 39 0.95 7.51 1.48
C GLU A 39 0.21 8.28 0.37
N HIS A 40 0.89 9.21 -0.30
CA HIS A 40 0.28 9.99 -1.37
C HIS A 40 0.26 9.29 -2.73
N ARG A 41 1.18 8.35 -2.99
CA ARG A 41 1.28 7.65 -4.28
C ARG A 41 0.34 6.45 -4.40
N GLU A 42 0.07 5.77 -3.29
CA GLU A 42 -0.81 4.59 -3.29
C GLU A 42 -2.29 4.96 -3.44
N ALA A 43 -2.75 6.03 -2.75
CA ALA A 43 -4.15 6.46 -2.81
C ALA A 43 -4.57 6.96 -4.21
N LEU A 44 -3.74 7.78 -4.85
CA LEU A 44 -3.99 8.26 -6.21
C LEU A 44 -3.95 7.13 -7.25
N SER A 45 -3.13 6.11 -7.03
CA SER A 45 -3.06 4.91 -7.87
C SER A 45 -4.35 4.08 -7.78
N MET A 46 -4.92 3.94 -6.58
CA MET A 46 -6.18 3.20 -6.39
C MET A 46 -7.38 3.94 -6.99
N GLU A 47 -7.44 5.27 -6.88
CA GLU A 47 -8.53 6.05 -7.47
C GLU A 47 -8.51 5.99 -9.00
N ALA A 48 -7.32 6.07 -9.62
CA ALA A 48 -7.16 5.89 -11.05
C ALA A 48 -7.62 4.48 -11.51
N LYS A 49 -7.29 3.44 -10.74
CA LYS A 49 -7.76 2.07 -11.00
C LYS A 49 -9.27 1.94 -10.87
N ALA A 50 -9.88 2.56 -9.84
CA ALA A 50 -11.33 2.55 -9.67
C ALA A 50 -12.03 3.24 -10.86
N ARG A 51 -11.48 4.36 -11.33
CA ARG A 51 -12.02 5.12 -12.47
C ARG A 51 -11.98 4.33 -13.78
N GLU A 52 -11.00 3.45 -13.96
CA GLU A 52 -10.93 2.53 -15.10
C GLU A 52 -11.94 1.37 -14.97
N LEU A 53 -12.13 0.84 -13.76
CA LEU A 53 -13.03 -0.28 -13.51
C LEU A 53 -14.51 0.11 -13.57
N LEU A 54 -14.88 1.27 -13.01
CA LEU A 54 -16.27 1.73 -12.91
C LEU A 54 -17.07 1.65 -14.23
N PRO A 55 -16.59 2.14 -15.38
CA PRO A 55 -17.35 2.08 -16.63
C PRO A 55 -17.55 0.66 -17.18
N MET A 56 -16.75 -0.31 -16.73
CA MET A 56 -16.87 -1.72 -17.16
C MET A 56 -17.93 -2.48 -16.37
N LEU A 57 -18.23 -2.05 -15.14
CA LEU A 57 -19.23 -2.68 -14.28
C LEU A 57 -20.62 -2.19 -14.65
N ARG A 58 -21.53 -3.11 -14.95
CA ARG A 58 -22.93 -2.85 -15.27
C ARG A 58 -23.83 -3.71 -14.41
N ILE A 59 -25.08 -3.29 -14.26
CA ILE A 59 -26.13 -4.10 -13.65
C ILE A 59 -27.13 -4.41 -14.76
N ASP A 60 -27.46 -5.69 -14.94
CA ASP A 60 -28.44 -6.11 -15.93
C ASP A 60 -29.87 -5.78 -15.48
N ALA A 61 -30.86 -5.96 -16.37
CA ALA A 61 -32.27 -5.71 -16.07
C ALA A 61 -32.85 -6.62 -14.95
N MET A 62 -32.16 -7.71 -14.61
CA MET A 62 -32.49 -8.63 -13.50
C MET A 62 -31.73 -8.28 -12.21
N GLY A 63 -31.01 -7.16 -12.18
CA GLY A 63 -30.25 -6.69 -11.02
C GLY A 63 -28.91 -7.41 -10.82
N ARG A 64 -28.49 -8.29 -11.73
CA ARG A 64 -27.24 -9.04 -11.60
C ARG A 64 -26.06 -8.18 -12.07
N PRO A 65 -24.94 -8.19 -11.34
CA PRO A 65 -23.77 -7.43 -11.75
C PRO A 65 -23.11 -8.18 -12.92
N THR A 66 -22.77 -7.45 -13.97
CA THR A 66 -22.09 -7.94 -15.17
C THR A 66 -20.91 -7.03 -15.48
N ALA A 67 -19.81 -7.60 -15.97
CA ALA A 67 -18.68 -6.81 -16.47
C ALA A 67 -18.73 -6.82 -18.00
N ALA A 68 -18.90 -5.65 -18.62
CA ALA A 68 -18.93 -5.49 -20.07
C ALA A 68 -17.54 -5.41 -20.72
N GLY A 69 -16.48 -5.55 -19.93
CA GLY A 69 -15.09 -5.53 -20.36
C GLY A 69 -14.16 -6.06 -19.27
N PHE A 70 -12.95 -6.43 -19.66
CA PHE A 70 -11.89 -6.79 -18.72
C PHE A 70 -10.98 -5.59 -18.49
N PRO A 71 -10.51 -5.37 -17.24
CA PRO A 71 -9.59 -4.28 -16.93
C PRO A 71 -8.33 -4.42 -17.79
N SER A 72 -7.71 -3.34 -18.28
CA SER A 72 -6.53 -3.47 -19.15
C SER A 72 -5.28 -3.99 -18.42
N ASP A 73 -5.29 -3.95 -17.08
CA ASP A 73 -4.18 -4.37 -16.22
C ASP A 73 -4.06 -5.91 -16.11
N GLY A 74 -2.94 -6.40 -16.65
CA GLY A 74 -2.29 -7.72 -16.49
C GLY A 74 -2.65 -8.51 -15.25
N ARG A 75 -2.64 -7.79 -14.14
CA ARG A 75 -2.62 -8.36 -12.80
C ARG A 75 -3.97 -8.90 -12.39
N PHE A 76 -5.08 -8.42 -12.94
CA PHE A 76 -6.41 -8.95 -12.61
C PHE A 76 -6.65 -10.37 -13.14
N TRP A 77 -5.79 -10.86 -14.03
CA TRP A 77 -5.82 -12.24 -14.56
C TRP A 77 -4.85 -13.20 -13.86
N ARG A 78 -3.87 -12.67 -13.13
CA ARG A 78 -2.92 -13.48 -12.37
C ARG A 78 -3.51 -13.78 -10.99
N ALA A 79 -3.66 -15.07 -10.69
CA ALA A 79 -4.03 -15.51 -9.34
C ALA A 79 -3.06 -14.91 -8.32
N ALA A 80 -3.59 -14.43 -7.19
CA ALA A 80 -2.81 -13.86 -6.09
C ALA A 80 -1.88 -12.68 -6.48
N SER A 81 -2.31 -11.83 -7.43
CA SER A 81 -1.53 -10.66 -7.88
C SER A 81 -1.49 -9.47 -6.92
N GLY A 82 -2.23 -9.55 -5.80
CA GLY A 82 -2.40 -8.46 -4.84
C GLY A 82 -3.35 -7.34 -5.28
N LEU A 83 -3.93 -7.41 -6.49
CA LEU A 83 -5.02 -6.51 -6.92
C LEU A 83 -6.32 -7.29 -7.04
N TYR A 84 -7.35 -6.83 -6.34
CA TYR A 84 -8.61 -7.52 -6.23
C TYR A 84 -9.78 -6.55 -6.44
N TRP A 85 -10.83 -7.00 -7.11
CA TRP A 85 -12.10 -6.29 -7.16
C TRP A 85 -13.26 -7.30 -7.13
N GLN A 86 -14.36 -6.88 -6.52
CA GLN A 86 -15.61 -7.65 -6.45
C GLN A 86 -16.77 -6.66 -6.49
N ALA A 87 -17.77 -6.95 -7.31
CA ALA A 87 -19.04 -6.23 -7.34
C ALA A 87 -20.13 -7.20 -6.91
N SER A 88 -20.89 -6.83 -5.87
CA SER A 88 -21.93 -7.69 -5.31
C SER A 88 -23.25 -6.93 -5.29
N THR A 89 -24.33 -7.61 -5.66
CA THR A 89 -25.72 -7.14 -5.53
C THR A 89 -26.52 -8.20 -4.76
N SER A 90 -27.79 -7.91 -4.47
CA SER A 90 -28.71 -8.88 -3.85
C SER A 90 -28.95 -10.13 -4.70
N SER A 91 -28.67 -10.07 -6.01
CA SER A 91 -28.94 -11.16 -6.96
C SER A 91 -27.68 -11.89 -7.43
N GLY A 92 -26.49 -11.49 -6.98
CA GLY A 92 -25.24 -12.19 -7.29
C GLY A 92 -23.98 -11.35 -7.09
N ALA A 93 -22.83 -11.93 -7.39
CA ALA A 93 -21.55 -11.23 -7.34
C ALA A 93 -20.65 -11.62 -8.51
N ILE A 94 -19.89 -10.65 -9.02
CA ILE A 94 -18.80 -10.83 -9.97
C ILE A 94 -17.49 -10.43 -9.31
N ARG A 95 -16.40 -11.09 -9.72
CA ARG A 95 -15.08 -10.90 -9.11
C ARG A 95 -13.97 -10.99 -10.14
N SER A 96 -12.83 -10.39 -9.83
CA SER A 96 -11.60 -10.56 -10.60
C SER A 96 -11.11 -12.01 -10.54
N LYS A 97 -10.45 -12.49 -11.61
CA LYS A 97 -9.82 -13.82 -11.61
C LYS A 97 -8.67 -13.90 -10.60
N SER A 98 -8.01 -12.78 -10.33
CA SER A 98 -6.96 -12.67 -9.33
C SER A 98 -7.42 -13.04 -7.92
N LEU A 99 -8.70 -12.81 -7.59
CA LEU A 99 -9.29 -13.12 -6.28
C LEU A 99 -9.49 -14.63 -6.07
N TRP A 100 -9.48 -15.42 -7.15
CA TRP A 100 -9.63 -16.88 -7.10
C TRP A 100 -10.85 -17.29 -6.27
N ASP A 101 -10.66 -18.04 -5.18
CA ASP A 101 -11.70 -18.55 -4.28
C ASP A 101 -12.01 -17.61 -3.12
N GLN A 102 -11.26 -16.51 -2.96
CA GLN A 102 -11.51 -15.55 -1.90
C GLN A 102 -12.74 -14.67 -2.21
N ARG A 103 -13.29 -14.06 -1.16
CA ARG A 103 -14.33 -13.03 -1.23
C ARG A 103 -13.87 -11.83 -0.42
N LEU A 104 -14.04 -10.64 -0.97
CA LEU A 104 -13.84 -9.43 -0.18
C LEU A 104 -15.01 -9.29 0.79
N ALA A 105 -14.70 -8.98 2.05
CA ALA A 105 -15.71 -8.53 2.99
C ALA A 105 -16.33 -7.22 2.47
N ALA A 106 -17.64 -7.09 2.60
CA ALA A 106 -18.28 -5.82 2.30
C ALA A 106 -17.72 -4.75 3.27
N PRO A 107 -17.42 -3.54 2.78
CA PRO A 107 -17.11 -2.43 3.67
C PRO A 107 -18.29 -2.22 4.64
N ALA A 108 -17.96 -1.95 5.90
CA ALA A 108 -18.93 -1.71 6.98
C ALA A 108 -19.74 -0.43 6.75
#